data_AF-A0A916QRF0-F1
#
_entry.id   AF-A0A916QRF0-F1
#
_cell.length_a   1.000
_cell.length_b   1.000
_cell.length_c   1.000
_cell.angle_alpha   90.00
_cell.angle_beta   90.00
_cell.angle_gamma   90.00
#
_symmetry.space_group_name_H-M   'P 1'
#
loop_
_entity.id
_entity.type
_entity.pdbx_description
1 polymer ?
#
loop_
_entity_poly.entity_id
_entity_poly.type
_entity_poly.pdbx_seq_one_letter_code
_entity_poly.pdbx_strand_id
1 'polypeptide(L)'
;MQSIKTKLKVNNYQKTILAKHAGVARHAYNWGSATCICEYKSNKKRLSAITLHKRLVREVKSENPWYYEVSKCAPRASIKRFREGI
;
A
#
# COMPACT_ATOMS: atom_id res chain seq x y z
N MET A 1 -32.86 1.60 -3.14
CA MET A 1 -31.97 2.35 -2.23
C MET A 1 -31.44 3.56 -3.01
N GLN A 2 -31.86 4.78 -2.68
CA GLN A 2 -31.37 5.98 -3.38
C GLN A 2 -29.95 6.31 -2.90
N SER A 3 -29.02 6.59 -3.82
CA SER A 3 -27.66 6.99 -3.45
C SER A 3 -27.61 8.47 -3.12
N ILE A 4 -27.10 8.84 -1.94
CA ILE A 4 -26.86 10.24 -1.58
C ILE A 4 -25.43 10.59 -1.99
N LYS A 5 -25.26 11.61 -2.84
CA LYS A 5 -23.93 12.12 -3.20
C LYS A 5 -23.42 13.05 -2.10
N THR A 6 -22.39 12.64 -1.38
CA THR A 6 -21.77 13.43 -0.32
C THR A 6 -20.29 13.73 -0.65
N LYS A 7 -19.80 14.90 -0.23
CA LYS A 7 -18.39 15.31 -0.39
C LYS A 7 -17.77 15.58 0.98
N LEU A 8 -16.58 15.01 1.22
CA LEU A 8 -15.79 15.34 2.41
C LEU A 8 -15.23 16.76 2.30
N LYS A 9 -15.55 17.64 3.26
CA LYS A 9 -14.87 18.93 3.42
C LYS A 9 -13.72 18.75 4.41
N VAL A 10 -12.50 18.68 3.87
CA VAL A 10 -11.28 18.46 4.67
C VAL A 10 -10.50 19.76 4.87
N ASN A 11 -9.95 19.93 6.07
CA ASN A 11 -8.99 21.00 6.35
C ASN A 11 -7.58 20.66 5.82
N ASN A 12 -6.64 21.60 5.94
CA ASN A 12 -5.28 21.42 5.41
C ASN A 12 -4.54 20.24 6.07
N TYR A 13 -4.72 20.04 7.37
CA TYR A 13 -4.12 18.91 8.10
C TYR A 13 -4.62 17.55 7.57
N GLN A 14 -5.94 17.40 7.42
CA GLN A 14 -6.56 16.18 6.91
C GLN A 14 -6.17 15.90 5.46
N LYS A 15 -6.09 16.94 4.60
CA LYS A 15 -5.60 16.79 3.22
C LYS A 15 -4.18 16.21 3.20
N THR A 16 -3.29 16.74 4.04
CA THR A 16 -1.91 16.27 4.14
C THR A 16 -1.85 14.80 4.57
N ILE A 17 -2.61 14.41 5.61
CA ILE A 17 -2.65 13.01 6.06
C ILE A 17 -3.19 12.08 4.97
N LEU A 18 -4.29 12.46 4.30
CA LEU A 18 -4.86 11.68 3.21
C LEU A 18 -3.85 11.49 2.07
N ALA A 19 -3.13 12.54 1.70
CA ALA A 19 -2.09 12.47 0.68
C ALA A 19 -0.93 11.54 1.11
N LYS A 20 -0.45 11.63 2.36
CA LYS A 20 0.57 10.72 2.90
C LYS A 20 0.12 9.27 2.84
N HIS A 21 -1.11 8.98 3.28
CA HIS A 21 -1.69 7.64 3.23
C HIS A 21 -1.81 7.11 1.80
N ALA A 22 -2.26 7.94 0.86
CA ALA A 22 -2.35 7.58 -0.56
C ALA A 22 -0.96 7.34 -1.17
N GLY A 23 0.03 8.17 -0.83
CA GLY A 23 1.42 8.00 -1.26
C GLY A 23 2.03 6.69 -0.80
N VAL A 24 1.89 6.37 0.49
CA VAL A 24 2.39 5.10 1.07
C VAL A 24 1.69 3.90 0.46
N ALA A 25 0.36 3.98 0.27
CA ALA A 25 -0.39 2.92 -0.39
C ALA A 25 0.09 2.69 -1.82
N ARG A 26 0.31 3.77 -2.60
CA ARG A 26 0.78 3.67 -3.99
C ARG A 26 2.20 3.12 -4.07
N HIS A 27 3.09 3.57 -3.20
CA HIS A 27 4.46 3.06 -3.14
C HIS A 27 4.48 1.55 -2.80
N ALA A 28 3.71 1.13 -1.80
CA ALA A 28 3.59 -0.28 -1.43
C ALA A 28 3.04 -1.16 -2.57
N TYR A 29 2.10 -0.64 -3.36
CA TYR A 29 1.58 -1.33 -4.55
C TYR A 29 2.68 -1.54 -5.59
N ASN A 30 3.36 -0.45 -5.96
CA ASN A 30 4.40 -0.47 -7.00
C ASN A 30 5.54 -1.40 -6.59
N TRP A 31 6.00 -1.28 -5.35
CA TRP A 31 7.03 -2.16 -4.79
C TRP A 31 6.58 -3.64 -4.80
N GLY A 32 5.37 -3.92 -4.31
CA GLY A 32 4.84 -5.29 -4.28
C GLY A 32 4.71 -5.92 -5.67
N SER A 33 4.33 -5.14 -6.68
CA SER A 33 4.27 -5.57 -8.08
C SER A 33 5.66 -5.87 -8.63
N ALA A 34 6.61 -4.95 -8.46
CA ALA A 34 7.99 -5.13 -8.90
C ALA A 34 8.64 -6.37 -8.27
N THR A 35 8.50 -6.54 -6.94
CA THR A 35 9.01 -7.70 -6.21
C THR A 35 8.42 -9.00 -6.72
N CYS A 36 7.10 -9.04 -7.00
CA CYS A 36 6.46 -10.22 -7.58
C CYS A 36 6.99 -10.54 -8.99
N ILE A 37 7.19 -9.53 -9.83
CA ILE A 37 7.74 -9.73 -11.19
C ILE A 37 9.15 -10.31 -11.11
N CYS A 38 10.01 -9.78 -10.25
CA CYS A 38 11.37 -10.28 -10.06
C CYS A 38 11.39 -11.72 -9.55
N GLU A 39 10.62 -12.02 -8.50
CA GLU A 39 10.54 -13.37 -7.92
C GLU A 39 9.94 -14.40 -8.89
N TYR A 40 8.98 -13.97 -9.72
CA TYR A 40 8.42 -14.83 -10.75
C TYR A 40 9.43 -15.14 -11.85
N LYS A 41 10.23 -14.16 -12.28
CA LYS A 41 11.30 -14.38 -13.27
C LYS A 41 12.37 -15.35 -12.76
N SER A 42 12.77 -15.23 -11.49
CA SER A 42 13.84 -16.06 -10.93
C SER A 42 13.37 -17.45 -10.50
N ASN A 43 12.23 -17.55 -9.82
CA ASN A 43 11.80 -18.76 -9.12
C ASN A 43 10.44 -19.30 -9.59
N LYS A 44 9.76 -18.63 -10.53
CA LYS A 44 8.35 -18.87 -10.91
C LYS A 44 7.37 -18.86 -9.73
N LYS A 45 7.76 -18.23 -8.61
CA LYS A 45 6.97 -18.21 -7.36
C LYS A 45 6.09 -16.97 -7.30
N ARG A 46 4.87 -17.15 -6.79
CA ARG A 46 3.88 -16.09 -6.59
C ARG A 46 3.71 -15.81 -5.10
N LEU A 47 4.36 -14.77 -4.57
CA LEU A 47 4.47 -14.49 -3.12
C LEU A 47 3.14 -14.02 -2.51
N SER A 48 2.63 -14.66 -1.47
CA SER A 48 1.36 -14.28 -0.82
C SER A 48 1.33 -12.80 -0.36
N ALA A 49 0.14 -12.22 -0.20
CA ALA A 49 -0.01 -10.86 0.32
C ALA A 49 0.65 -10.67 1.70
N ILE A 50 0.55 -11.69 2.56
CA ILE A 50 1.15 -11.67 3.90
C ILE A 50 2.67 -11.68 3.81
N THR A 51 3.23 -12.54 2.95
CA THR A 51 4.69 -12.64 2.71
C THR A 51 5.24 -11.32 2.18
N LEU A 52 4.57 -10.72 1.19
CA LEU A 52 4.94 -9.41 0.65
C LEU A 52 4.90 -8.31 1.71
N HIS A 53 3.86 -8.29 2.55
CA HIS A 53 3.76 -7.28 3.60
C HIS A 53 4.88 -7.41 4.64
N LYS A 54 5.23 -8.64 5.05
CA LYS A 54 6.36 -8.88 5.96
C LYS A 54 7.69 -8.42 5.37
N ARG A 55 7.95 -8.73 4.10
CA ARG A 55 9.16 -8.26 3.39
C ARG A 55 9.18 -6.74 3.26
N LEU A 56 8.07 -6.12 2.87
CA LEU A 56 7.96 -4.66 2.80
C LEU A 56 8.32 -4.00 4.13
N VAL A 57 7.83 -4.54 5.25
CA VAL A 57 8.14 -4.00 6.57
C VAL A 57 9.62 -4.13 6.92
N ARG A 58 10.28 -5.21 6.48
CA ARG A 58 11.69 -5.47 6.74
C ARG A 58 12.62 -4.61 5.88
N GLU A 59 12.31 -4.49 4.60
CA GLU A 59 13.21 -3.91 3.59
C GLU A 59 12.90 -2.43 3.33
N VAL A 60 11.62 -2.09 3.16
CA VAL A 60 11.23 -0.74 2.73
C VAL A 60 10.91 0.14 3.92
N LYS A 61 10.11 -0.35 4.87
CA LYS A 61 9.62 0.50 5.97
C LYS A 61 10.74 0.98 6.89
N SER A 62 11.75 0.14 7.13
CA SER A 62 12.93 0.47 7.93
C SER A 62 13.77 1.59 7.31
N GLU A 63 13.91 1.59 5.98
CA GLU A 63 14.72 2.58 5.23
C GLU A 63 13.96 3.88 4.93
N ASN A 64 12.64 3.88 5.06
CA ASN A 64 11.77 4.98 4.66
C ASN A 64 10.99 5.55 5.87
N PRO A 65 11.54 6.54 6.59
CA PRO A 65 10.92 7.09 7.81
C PRO A 65 9.47 7.58 7.63
N TRP A 66 9.13 8.06 6.43
CA TRP A 66 7.78 8.52 6.09
C TRP A 66 6.70 7.42 6.14
N TYR A 67 7.07 6.13 6.15
CA TYR A 67 6.13 5.04 6.43
C TYR A 67 5.58 5.05 7.86
N TYR A 68 6.29 5.66 8.81
CA TYR A 68 5.85 5.76 10.20
C TYR A 68 4.86 6.90 10.43
N GLU A 69 4.72 7.81 9.45
CA GLU A 69 3.75 8.91 9.51
C GLU A 69 2.31 8.47 9.22
N VAL A 70 2.11 7.23 8.78
CA VAL A 70 0.80 6.68 8.43
C VAL A 70 0.55 5.35 9.12
N SER A 71 -0.73 4.97 9.20
CA SER A 71 -1.11 3.67 9.75
C SER A 71 -0.58 2.50 8.92
N LYS A 72 -0.20 1.41 9.61
CA LYS A 72 0.16 0.11 9.00
C LYS A 72 -0.87 -0.41 7.99
N CYS A 73 -2.13 0.01 8.14
CA CYS A 73 -3.22 -0.39 7.26
C CYS A 73 -3.05 0.14 5.83
N ALA A 74 -2.43 1.30 5.62
CA ALA A 74 -2.25 1.88 4.28
C ALA A 74 -1.44 0.94 3.34
N PRO A 75 -0.21 0.51 3.69
CA PRO A 75 0.53 -0.41 2.84
C PRO A 75 -0.07 -1.83 2.84
N ARG A 76 -0.59 -2.32 3.97
CA ARG A 76 -1.18 -3.67 4.06
C ARG A 76 -2.40 -3.83 3.16
N ALA A 77 -3.33 -2.87 3.19
CA ALA A 77 -4.53 -2.90 2.37
C ALA A 77 -4.17 -2.80 0.89
N SER A 78 -3.19 -1.97 0.54
CA SER A 78 -2.70 -1.84 -0.84
C SER A 78 -2.15 -3.15 -1.40
N ILE A 79 -1.26 -3.82 -0.66
CA ILE A 79 -0.71 -5.13 -1.07
C ILE A 79 -1.82 -6.19 -1.17
N LYS A 80 -2.79 -6.17 -0.24
CA LYS A 80 -3.93 -7.07 -0.29
C LYS A 80 -4.75 -6.86 -1.57
N ARG A 81 -5.12 -5.61 -1.89
CA ARG A 81 -5.85 -5.26 -3.11
C ARG A 81 -5.10 -5.65 -4.38
N PHE A 82 -3.79 -5.44 -4.42
CA PHE A 82 -2.94 -5.91 -5.52
C PHE A 82 -3.05 -7.43 -5.74
N ARG A 83 -3.10 -8.23 -4.66
CA ARG A 83 -3.14 -9.69 -4.77
C ARG A 83 -4.52 -10.27 -5.03
N GLU A 84 -5.58 -9.59 -4.63
CA GLU A 84 -6.97 -10.02 -4.83
C GLU A 84 -7.45 -9.82 -6.27
N GLY A 85 -6.80 -8.96 -7.05
CA GLY A 85 -7.34 -8.54 -8.36
C GLY A 85 -8.53 -7.59 -8.16
N ILE A 86 -8.65 -6.57 -9.00
CA ILE A 86 -9.81 -5.67 -9.00
C ILE A 86 -10.85 -6.26 -9.94
#